data_AF-A0A3N7CZY7-F1
#
_entry.id   AF-A0A3N7CZY7-F1
#
_cell.length_a   1.000
_cell.length_b   1.000
_cell.length_c   1.000
_cell.angle_alpha   90.00
_cell.angle_beta   90.00
_cell.angle_gamma   90.00
#
_symmetry.space_group_name_H-M   'P 1'
#
loop_
_entity.id
_entity.type
_entity.pdbx_description
1 polymer ?
#
loop_
_entity_poly.entity_id
_entity_poly.type
_entity_poly.pdbx_seq_one_letter_code
_entity_poly.pdbx_strand_id
1 'polypeptide(L)'
;MENLEREIREFREAFCPYGCLDIKMAVEAALASGHDGNWAFEQIEAFSKECCTKIADIDPCYVVLYSIMQEARNEIDKLTGFDILNDAGFELYGNYMCSCYDWISEDIERLKDALKEYEISPDDLSDATVYWLGMVEVDLREL
;
A
#
# COMPACT_ATOMS: atom_id res chain seq x y z
N MET A 1 11.57 -20.93 -34.17
CA MET A 1 11.56 -19.77 -33.26
C MET A 1 10.43 -19.89 -32.24
N GLU A 2 9.20 -20.22 -32.64
CA GLU A 2 8.04 -20.41 -31.72
C GLU A 2 8.32 -21.34 -30.53
N ASN A 3 9.08 -22.43 -30.70
CA ASN A 3 9.34 -23.37 -29.61
C ASN A 3 10.27 -22.79 -28.52
N LEU A 4 11.27 -21.98 -28.91
CA LEU A 4 12.19 -21.33 -27.97
C LEU A 4 11.49 -20.20 -27.21
N GLU A 5 10.66 -19.41 -27.89
CA GLU A 5 9.87 -18.34 -27.25
C GLU A 5 8.87 -18.91 -26.23
N ARG A 6 8.24 -20.05 -26.55
CA ARG A 6 7.38 -20.77 -25.62
C ARG A 6 8.16 -21.25 -24.39
N GLU A 7 9.29 -21.94 -24.58
CA GLU A 7 10.08 -22.46 -23.46
C GLU A 7 10.66 -21.34 -22.58
N ILE A 8 11.09 -20.22 -23.16
CA ILE A 8 11.53 -19.04 -22.39
C ILE A 8 10.39 -18.45 -21.57
N ARG A 9 9.17 -18.37 -22.14
CA ARG A 9 7.99 -17.87 -21.41
C ARG A 9 7.62 -18.81 -20.26
N GLU A 10 7.51 -20.09 -20.51
CA GLU A 10 7.17 -21.10 -19.48
C GLU A 10 8.21 -21.12 -18.36
N PHE A 11 9.50 -21.00 -18.70
CA PHE A 11 10.57 -20.90 -17.71
C PHE A 11 10.49 -19.62 -16.87
N ARG A 12 10.19 -18.47 -17.49
CA ARG A 12 9.98 -17.20 -16.77
C ARG A 12 8.74 -17.24 -15.88
N GLU A 13 7.64 -17.81 -16.36
CA GLU A 13 6.39 -17.97 -15.60
C GLU A 13 6.54 -18.96 -14.42
N ALA A 14 7.49 -19.89 -14.50
CA ALA A 14 7.84 -20.79 -13.40
C ALA A 14 8.66 -20.11 -12.29
N PHE A 15 9.30 -18.98 -12.58
CA PHE A 15 9.88 -18.11 -11.55
C PHE A 15 8.78 -17.19 -11.03
N CYS A 16 8.52 -17.22 -9.72
CA CYS A 16 7.87 -16.08 -9.09
C CYS A 16 8.88 -14.92 -9.18
N PRO A 17 8.63 -13.85 -9.97
CA PRO A 17 9.59 -12.75 -10.11
C PRO A 17 9.83 -12.06 -8.76
N TYR A 18 8.85 -12.16 -7.85
CA TYR A 18 8.93 -11.73 -6.46
C TYR A 18 9.24 -12.93 -5.56
N GLY A 19 10.25 -12.78 -4.71
CA GLY A 19 10.74 -13.86 -3.88
C GLY A 19 9.81 -14.14 -2.69
N CYS A 20 10.14 -15.19 -1.93
CA CYS A 20 9.48 -15.46 -0.65
C CYS A 20 9.61 -14.30 0.36
N LEU A 21 10.59 -13.42 0.18
CA LEU A 21 10.78 -12.22 1.00
C LEU A 21 9.73 -11.16 0.72
N ASP A 22 9.35 -10.93 -0.55
CA ASP A 22 8.32 -9.95 -0.90
C ASP A 22 6.94 -10.40 -0.39
N ILE A 23 6.65 -11.70 -0.51
CA ILE A 23 5.43 -12.28 0.06
C ILE A 23 5.43 -12.13 1.59
N LYS A 24 6.57 -12.41 2.23
CA LYS A 24 6.71 -12.25 3.67
C LYS A 24 6.47 -10.79 4.09
N MET A 25 7.09 -9.83 3.41
CA MET A 25 6.94 -8.40 3.69
C MET A 25 5.49 -7.93 3.51
N ALA A 26 4.83 -8.36 2.44
CA ALA A 26 3.41 -8.06 2.20
C ALA A 26 2.51 -8.59 3.34
N VAL A 27 2.76 -9.83 3.81
CA VAL A 27 2.01 -10.39 4.95
C VAL A 27 2.36 -9.69 6.27
N GLU A 28 3.63 -9.32 6.49
CA GLU A 28 4.04 -8.55 7.67
C GLU A 28 3.36 -7.17 7.71
N ALA A 29 3.26 -6.49 6.56
CA ALA A 29 2.55 -5.21 6.45
C ALA A 29 1.05 -5.36 6.75
N ALA A 30 0.41 -6.39 6.20
CA ALA A 30 -1.00 -6.69 6.49
C ALA A 30 -1.25 -6.97 7.98
N LEU A 31 -0.39 -7.77 8.61
CA LEU A 31 -0.49 -8.04 10.06
C LEU A 31 -0.28 -6.78 10.90
N ALA A 32 0.68 -5.94 10.52
CA ALA A 32 0.97 -4.69 11.21
C ALA A 32 -0.14 -3.64 11.06
N SER A 33 -0.92 -3.71 9.99
CA SER A 33 -2.09 -2.85 9.73
C SER A 33 -3.41 -3.43 10.28
N GLY A 34 -3.36 -4.47 11.12
CA GLY A 34 -4.55 -5.07 11.75
C GLY A 34 -5.30 -6.12 10.90
N HIS A 35 -4.74 -6.51 9.75
CA HIS A 35 -5.31 -7.52 8.86
C HIS A 35 -4.62 -8.88 9.01
N ASP A 36 -4.99 -9.85 8.16
CA ASP A 36 -4.33 -11.16 8.09
C ASP A 36 -3.75 -11.46 6.71
N GLY A 37 -3.08 -12.60 6.58
CA GLY A 37 -2.49 -13.03 5.30
C GLY A 37 -3.52 -13.37 4.22
N ASN A 38 -4.77 -13.71 4.59
CA ASN A 38 -5.82 -13.95 3.61
C ASN A 38 -6.29 -12.64 2.99
N TRP A 39 -6.48 -11.61 3.82
CA TRP A 39 -6.78 -10.27 3.35
C TRP A 39 -5.72 -9.80 2.35
N ALA A 40 -4.41 -9.98 2.65
CA ALA A 40 -3.33 -9.63 1.73
C ALA A 40 -3.47 -10.34 0.37
N PHE A 41 -3.80 -11.63 0.37
CA PHE A 41 -4.04 -12.39 -0.85
C PHE A 41 -5.29 -11.91 -1.61
N GLU A 42 -6.38 -11.59 -0.91
CA GLU A 42 -7.61 -11.05 -1.50
C GLU A 42 -7.35 -9.71 -2.22
N GLN A 43 -6.52 -8.83 -1.64
CA GLN A 43 -6.13 -7.57 -2.30
C GLN A 43 -5.38 -7.83 -3.61
N ILE A 44 -4.42 -8.76 -3.61
CA ILE A 44 -3.66 -9.15 -4.80
C ILE A 44 -4.58 -9.77 -5.86
N GLU A 45 -5.52 -10.62 -5.45
CA GLU A 45 -6.48 -11.25 -6.36
C GLU A 45 -7.45 -10.22 -6.97
N ALA A 46 -7.90 -9.25 -6.19
CA ALA A 46 -8.73 -8.14 -6.66
C ALA A 46 -7.96 -7.29 -7.69
N PHE A 47 -6.73 -6.87 -7.36
CA PHE A 47 -5.88 -6.10 -8.27
C PHE A 47 -5.59 -6.86 -9.57
N SER A 48 -5.31 -8.17 -9.48
CA SER A 48 -5.13 -9.06 -10.63
C SER A 48 -6.33 -9.03 -11.58
N LYS A 49 -7.56 -9.10 -11.02
CA LYS A 49 -8.81 -9.07 -11.78
C LYS A 49 -9.05 -7.70 -12.41
N GLU A 50 -8.88 -6.62 -11.65
CA GLU A 50 -9.10 -5.25 -12.11
C GLU A 50 -8.15 -4.85 -13.23
N CYS A 51 -6.87 -5.19 -13.09
CA CYS A 51 -5.83 -4.87 -14.06
C CYS A 51 -5.69 -5.91 -15.18
N CYS A 52 -6.52 -6.97 -15.18
CA CYS A 52 -6.45 -8.07 -16.14
C CYS A 52 -5.03 -8.68 -16.27
N THR A 53 -4.32 -8.78 -15.14
CA THR A 53 -2.94 -9.29 -15.06
C THR A 53 -2.88 -10.59 -14.26
N LYS A 54 -1.85 -11.42 -14.45
CA LYS A 54 -1.68 -12.65 -13.66
C LYS A 54 -1.12 -12.30 -12.28
N ILE A 55 -1.54 -13.02 -11.24
CA ILE A 55 -0.99 -12.87 -9.88
C ILE A 55 0.55 -12.98 -9.87
N ALA A 56 1.11 -13.89 -10.68
CA ALA A 56 2.56 -14.06 -10.77
C ALA A 56 3.31 -12.83 -11.31
N ASP A 57 2.63 -11.90 -11.98
CA ASP A 57 3.21 -10.69 -12.56
C ASP A 57 3.04 -9.46 -11.64
N ILE A 58 2.46 -9.63 -10.45
CA ILE A 58 2.11 -8.55 -9.51
C ILE A 58 3.13 -8.49 -8.38
N ASP A 59 3.63 -7.30 -8.07
CA ASP A 59 4.38 -7.05 -6.84
C ASP A 59 3.40 -7.12 -5.65
N PRO A 60 3.52 -8.13 -4.76
CA PRO A 60 2.61 -8.26 -3.62
C PRO A 60 2.78 -7.13 -2.61
N CYS A 61 3.99 -6.57 -2.45
CA CYS A 61 4.24 -5.46 -1.54
C CYS A 61 3.54 -4.20 -2.04
N TYR A 62 3.65 -3.90 -3.34
CA TYR A 62 2.96 -2.77 -3.94
C TYR A 62 1.45 -2.83 -3.66
N VAL A 63 0.81 -3.95 -3.96
CA VAL A 63 -0.64 -4.05 -3.83
C VAL A 63 -1.08 -3.95 -2.37
N VAL A 64 -0.39 -4.62 -1.44
CA VAL A 64 -0.74 -4.53 -0.02
C VAL A 64 -0.56 -3.12 0.53
N LEU A 65 0.57 -2.47 0.25
CA LEU A 65 0.81 -1.10 0.67
C LEU A 65 -0.19 -0.13 0.03
N TYR A 66 -0.58 -0.36 -1.22
CA TYR A 66 -1.61 0.43 -1.90
C TYR A 66 -2.96 0.31 -1.20
N SER A 67 -3.38 -0.92 -0.88
CA SER A 67 -4.65 -1.16 -0.19
C SER A 67 -4.67 -0.50 1.19
N ILE A 68 -3.58 -0.58 1.96
CA ILE A 68 -3.45 0.10 3.26
C ILE A 68 -3.59 1.62 3.10
N MET A 69 -2.88 2.22 2.13
CA MET A 69 -2.98 3.66 1.87
C MET A 69 -4.39 4.08 1.45
N GLN A 70 -5.10 3.25 0.67
CA GLN A 70 -6.46 3.53 0.25
C GLN A 70 -7.47 3.43 1.40
N GLU A 71 -7.26 2.52 2.36
CA GLU A 71 -8.04 2.49 3.61
C GLU A 71 -7.80 3.79 4.40
N ALA A 72 -6.53 4.18 4.60
CA ALA A 72 -6.17 5.41 5.28
C ALA A 72 -6.76 6.66 4.61
N ARG A 73 -6.65 6.76 3.28
CA ARG A 73 -7.24 7.83 2.48
C ARG A 73 -8.73 7.97 2.72
N ASN A 74 -9.47 6.86 2.58
CA ASN A 74 -10.93 6.88 2.70
C ASN A 74 -11.37 7.23 4.12
N GLU A 75 -10.64 6.78 5.15
CA GLU A 75 -10.93 7.10 6.54
C GLU A 75 -10.65 8.58 6.84
N ILE A 76 -9.48 9.10 6.44
CA ILE A 76 -9.09 10.50 6.63
C ILE A 76 -10.05 11.44 5.89
N ASP A 77 -10.36 11.18 4.62
CA ASP A 77 -11.31 11.98 3.84
C ASP A 77 -12.70 11.98 4.48
N LYS A 78 -13.16 10.82 4.96
CA LYS A 78 -14.46 10.74 5.64
C LYS A 78 -14.51 11.56 6.94
N LEU A 79 -13.41 11.61 7.70
CA LEU A 79 -13.34 12.30 8.99
C LEU A 79 -13.09 13.80 8.85
N THR A 80 -12.28 14.19 7.88
CA THR A 80 -11.72 15.56 7.77
C THR A 80 -12.08 16.27 6.46
N GLY A 81 -12.53 15.52 5.44
CA GLY A 81 -12.69 16.02 4.07
C GLY A 81 -11.36 16.22 3.34
N PHE A 82 -10.24 15.76 3.91
CA PHE A 82 -8.90 15.86 3.34
C PHE A 82 -8.55 14.59 2.57
N ASP A 83 -8.28 14.74 1.27
CA ASP A 83 -7.84 13.65 0.40
C ASP A 83 -6.31 13.64 0.29
N ILE A 84 -5.66 12.65 0.92
CA ILE A 84 -4.19 12.53 0.96
C ILE A 84 -3.52 12.39 -0.42
N LEU A 85 -4.24 12.13 -1.51
CA LEU A 85 -3.67 12.08 -2.87
C LEU A 85 -3.94 13.36 -3.67
N ASN A 86 -5.01 14.09 -3.35
CA ASN A 86 -5.43 15.27 -4.13
C ASN A 86 -5.08 16.58 -3.42
N ASP A 87 -5.16 16.62 -2.10
CA ASP A 87 -4.83 17.78 -1.27
C ASP A 87 -3.37 17.74 -0.78
N ALA A 88 -2.82 16.52 -0.70
CA ALA A 88 -1.40 16.22 -0.50
C ALA A 88 -0.90 15.27 -1.59
N GLY A 89 0.39 15.31 -1.89
CA GLY A 89 1.03 14.50 -2.92
C GLY A 89 1.55 13.16 -2.41
N PHE A 90 0.86 12.48 -1.49
CA PHE A 90 1.31 11.15 -1.05
C PHE A 90 1.15 10.15 -2.17
N GLU A 91 2.22 9.48 -2.57
CA GLU A 91 2.20 8.52 -3.66
C GLU A 91 2.79 7.18 -3.21
N LEU A 92 2.40 6.09 -3.88
CA LEU A 92 3.05 4.80 -3.73
C LEU A 92 3.78 4.46 -5.02
N TYR A 93 5.08 4.23 -4.91
CA TYR A 93 5.90 3.79 -6.02
C TYR A 93 6.27 2.32 -5.85
N GLY A 94 5.97 1.52 -6.87
CA GLY A 94 6.46 0.15 -7.00
C GLY A 94 7.40 0.03 -8.19
N ASN A 95 8.57 -0.56 -7.97
CA ASN A 95 9.46 -1.01 -9.04
C ASN A 95 10.01 -2.41 -8.71
N TYR A 96 10.76 -3.00 -9.64
CA TYR A 96 11.27 -4.37 -9.46
C TYR A 96 12.21 -4.57 -8.24
N MET A 97 12.74 -3.50 -7.65
CA MET A 97 13.63 -3.53 -6.50
C MET A 97 12.94 -3.21 -5.18
N CYS A 98 11.90 -2.37 -5.19
CA CYS A 98 11.23 -1.91 -3.98
C CYS A 98 9.85 -1.32 -4.24
N SER A 99 8.99 -1.41 -3.23
CA SER A 99 7.74 -0.66 -3.11
C SER A 99 7.79 0.23 -1.87
N CYS A 100 7.57 1.53 -2.03
CA CYS A 100 7.63 2.51 -0.95
C CYS A 100 6.70 3.71 -1.20
N TYR A 101 6.24 4.33 -0.11
CA TYR A 101 5.54 5.60 -0.17
C TYR A 101 6.54 6.74 -0.45
N ASP A 102 6.06 7.81 -1.08
CA ASP A 102 6.82 9.02 -1.40
C ASP A 102 5.94 10.26 -1.17
N TRP A 103 6.56 11.35 -0.71
CA TRP A 103 5.90 12.60 -0.34
C TRP A 103 6.95 13.71 -0.13
N ILE A 104 6.52 14.97 -0.09
CA ILE A 104 7.37 16.08 0.36
C ILE A 104 6.99 16.54 1.76
N SER A 105 7.90 17.23 2.46
CA SER A 105 7.64 17.68 3.83
C SER A 105 6.40 18.58 3.96
N GLU A 106 6.04 19.32 2.91
CA GLU A 106 4.83 20.15 2.89
C GLU A 106 3.54 19.31 2.95
N ASP A 107 3.54 18.10 2.37
CA ASP A 107 2.39 17.19 2.39
C ASP A 107 2.10 16.67 3.81
N ILE A 108 3.16 16.36 4.57
CA ILE A 108 3.05 15.99 5.99
C ILE A 108 2.40 17.13 6.77
N GLU A 109 2.88 18.37 6.60
CA GLU A 109 2.35 19.50 7.39
C GLU A 109 0.88 19.77 7.04
N ARG A 110 0.48 19.68 5.77
CA ARG A 110 -0.92 19.80 5.37
C ARG A 110 -1.80 18.72 6.01
N LEU A 111 -1.33 17.47 6.03
CA LEU A 111 -2.04 16.38 6.67
C LEU A 111 -2.13 16.59 8.20
N LYS A 112 -1.04 17.00 8.85
CA LYS A 112 -1.02 17.31 10.29
C LYS A 112 -2.02 18.44 10.63
N ASP A 113 -2.07 19.49 9.81
CA ASP A 113 -3.00 20.60 9.98
C ASP A 113 -4.46 20.14 9.84
N ALA A 114 -4.76 19.30 8.84
CA ALA A 114 -6.10 18.72 8.67
C ALA A 114 -6.51 17.84 9.86
N LEU A 115 -5.62 16.98 10.35
CA LEU A 115 -5.92 16.13 11.51
C LEU A 115 -6.12 16.96 12.79
N LYS A 116 -5.35 18.03 12.98
CA LYS A 116 -5.47 18.95 14.12
C LYS A 116 -6.77 19.76 14.10
N GLU A 117 -7.16 20.27 12.94
CA GLU A 117 -8.39 21.07 12.79
C GLU A 117 -9.64 20.30 13.27
N TYR A 118 -9.64 18.98 13.04
CA TYR A 118 -10.74 18.09 13.40
C TYR A 118 -10.52 17.34 14.72
N GLU A 119 -9.49 17.71 15.49
CA GLU A 119 -9.13 17.11 16.78
C GLU A 119 -9.00 15.57 16.74
N ILE A 120 -8.48 15.03 15.63
CA ILE A 120 -8.35 13.59 15.41
C ILE A 120 -7.31 12.99 16.37
N SER A 121 -7.71 11.94 17.09
CA SER A 121 -6.85 11.18 17.98
C SER A 121 -6.59 9.76 17.46
N PRO A 122 -5.58 9.04 17.98
CA PRO A 122 -5.35 7.64 17.61
C PRO A 122 -6.55 6.71 17.83
N ASP A 123 -7.40 7.01 18.81
CA ASP A 123 -8.57 6.19 19.13
C ASP A 123 -9.71 6.36 18.09
N ASP A 124 -9.63 7.38 17.24
CA ASP A 124 -10.58 7.64 16.15
C ASP A 124 -10.23 6.91 14.85
N LEU A 125 -9.03 6.30 14.79
CA LEU A 125 -8.45 5.74 13.58
C LEU A 125 -8.35 4.23 13.64
N SER A 126 -8.47 3.59 12.48
CA SER A 126 -8.20 2.16 12.34
C SER A 126 -6.71 1.84 12.47
N ASP A 127 -6.39 0.58 12.82
CA ASP A 127 -5.01 0.09 12.86
C ASP A 127 -4.27 0.32 11.53
N ALA A 128 -4.98 0.19 10.40
CA ALA A 128 -4.42 0.42 9.08
C ALA A 128 -4.01 1.88 8.86
N THR A 129 -4.86 2.83 9.26
CA THR A 129 -4.55 4.26 9.16
C THR A 129 -3.42 4.66 10.11
N VAL A 130 -3.43 4.17 11.36
CA VAL A 130 -2.33 4.42 12.30
C VAL A 130 -1.02 3.85 11.78
N TYR A 131 -1.04 2.64 11.23
CA TYR A 131 0.14 2.03 10.61
C TYR A 131 0.64 2.86 9.42
N TRP A 132 -0.26 3.28 8.52
CA TRP A 132 0.10 4.11 7.38
C TRP A 132 0.72 5.46 7.79
N LEU A 133 0.11 6.16 8.76
CA LEU A 133 0.64 7.42 9.30
C LEU A 133 2.06 7.25 9.86
N GLY A 134 2.32 6.14 10.55
CA GLY A 134 3.67 5.81 11.04
C GLY A 134 4.67 5.57 9.89
N MET A 135 4.23 4.97 8.78
CA MET A 135 5.07 4.74 7.60
C MET A 135 5.41 6.04 6.86
N VAL A 136 4.56 7.06 6.95
CA VAL A 136 4.80 8.40 6.37
C VAL A 136 5.28 9.43 7.40
N GLU A 137 5.84 8.96 8.52
CA GLU A 137 6.50 9.79 9.54
C GLU A 137 5.58 10.81 10.25
N VAL A 138 4.27 10.51 10.35
CA VAL A 138 3.32 11.30 11.13
C VAL A 138 3.16 10.68 12.53
N ASP A 139 3.66 11.39 13.55
CA ASP A 139 3.43 11.04 14.95
C ASP A 139 2.17 11.72 15.49
N LEU A 140 1.12 10.92 15.74
CA LEU A 140 -0.15 11.40 16.29
C LEU A 140 -0.02 12.04 17.68
N ARG A 141 1.08 11.82 18.41
CA ARG A 141 1.34 12.46 19.71
C ARG A 141 1.83 13.91 19.59
N GLU A 142 2.20 14.33 18.38
CA GLU A 142 2.61 15.69 18.05
C GLU A 142 1.45 16.53 17.46
N LEU A 143 0.26 15.93 17.36
CA LEU A 143 -0.96 16.60 16.93
C LEU A 143 -1.58 17.42 18.08
#